data_AF-A0A7S4KIT0-F1
#
_entry.id   AF-A0A7S4KIT0-F1
#
_cell.length_a   1.000
_cell.length_b   1.000
_cell.length_c   1.000
_cell.angle_alpha   90.00
_cell.angle_beta   90.00
_cell.angle_gamma   90.00
#
_symmetry.space_group_name_H-M   'P 1'
#
loop_
_entity.id
_entity.type
_entity.pdbx_description
1 polymer ?
#
loop_
_entity_poly.entity_id
_entity_poly.type
_entity_poly.pdbx_seq_one_letter_code
_entity_poly.pdbx_strand_id
1 'polypeptide(L)'
;SAHVFSEGLDLYLLTLPIQFRLPFIREVWLLMGICDSSKETFKRILSKGPGSSLAVVVGGAAEALKSSPGKIDLTLNARKGFVRQALLHSASLVPVIAFGETDVYGVLQNQFFKKVQVRLQKWFGFAMPLFHGRGIFNYNFGLIPHRRPITVVLGRAIEVPTNDSEGNPIAAKGERWLVESDEGRAIVAKIHAQYVEELRQLYDENKEKFYSHCNATLSVT
;
A
#
# COMPACT_ATOMS: atom_id res chain seq x y z
N SER A 1 -8.21 -10.58 15.36
CA SER A 1 -8.30 -11.04 13.96
C SER A 1 -9.21 -10.09 13.20
N ALA A 2 -8.68 -9.37 12.22
CA ALA A 2 -9.41 -8.33 11.48
C ALA A 2 -10.32 -8.96 10.41
N HIS A 3 -11.47 -9.50 10.84
CA HIS A 3 -12.53 -9.99 9.96
C HIS A 3 -13.46 -8.83 9.58
N VAL A 4 -13.06 -7.97 8.64
CA VAL A 4 -13.92 -6.87 8.14
C VAL A 4 -14.10 -6.92 6.61
N PHE A 5 -13.37 -7.79 5.92
CA PHE A 5 -13.47 -7.94 4.46
C PHE A 5 -14.12 -9.27 4.12
N SER A 6 -15.47 -9.32 4.16
CA SER A 6 -16.34 -10.44 3.74
C SER A 6 -16.15 -11.80 4.44
N GLU A 7 -17.23 -12.56 4.58
CA GLU A 7 -17.19 -13.92 5.10
C GLU A 7 -16.33 -14.82 4.19
N GLY A 8 -15.29 -15.45 4.74
CA GLY A 8 -14.42 -16.40 4.02
C GLY A 8 -13.12 -15.83 3.44
N LEU A 9 -12.78 -14.56 3.70
CA LEU A 9 -11.51 -13.94 3.28
C LEU A 9 -10.62 -13.60 4.48
N ASP A 10 -9.47 -14.27 4.57
CA ASP A 10 -8.42 -13.99 5.54
C ASP A 10 -7.50 -12.88 4.99
N LEU A 11 -7.70 -11.64 5.45
CA LEU A 11 -6.88 -10.50 5.04
C LEU A 11 -5.71 -10.26 5.99
N TYR A 12 -4.50 -10.24 5.45
CA TYR A 12 -3.27 -9.92 6.17
C TYR A 12 -2.71 -8.57 5.70
N LEU A 13 -2.62 -7.60 6.60
CA LEU A 13 -2.05 -6.29 6.28
C LEU A 13 -0.53 -6.32 6.38
N LEU A 14 0.16 -5.81 5.35
CA LEU A 14 1.61 -5.83 5.25
C LEU A 14 2.20 -4.43 5.43
N THR A 15 3.31 -4.35 6.19
CA THR A 15 4.06 -3.12 6.40
C THR A 15 5.58 -3.32 6.24
N LEU A 16 6.36 -2.24 6.22
CA LEU A 16 7.80 -2.31 5.94
C LEU A 16 8.55 -3.14 7.00
N PRO A 17 9.44 -4.08 6.60
CA PRO A 17 10.19 -4.93 7.53
C PRO A 17 11.02 -4.16 8.57
N ILE A 18 11.43 -2.93 8.27
CA ILE A 18 12.19 -2.08 9.20
C ILE A 18 11.41 -1.81 10.50
N GLN A 19 10.07 -1.75 10.44
CA GLN A 19 9.23 -1.52 11.61
C GLN A 19 9.31 -2.67 12.63
N PHE A 20 9.58 -3.89 12.17
CA PHE A 20 9.74 -5.07 13.03
C PHE A 20 11.13 -5.17 13.68
N ARG A 21 12.09 -4.31 13.30
CA ARG A 21 13.40 -4.23 13.98
C ARG A 21 13.35 -3.38 15.25
N LEU A 22 12.30 -2.59 15.45
CA LEU A 22 12.12 -1.71 16.60
C LEU A 22 11.27 -2.45 17.66
N PRO A 23 11.80 -2.77 18.86
CA PRO A 23 11.20 -3.73 19.77
C PRO A 23 9.78 -3.37 20.21
N PHE A 24 9.51 -2.11 20.59
CA PHE A 24 8.15 -1.70 21.00
C PHE A 24 7.15 -1.65 19.86
N ILE A 25 7.59 -1.14 18.70
CA ILE A 25 6.74 -1.00 17.51
C ILE A 25 6.38 -2.39 16.96
N ARG A 26 7.35 -3.31 16.97
CA ARG A 26 7.16 -4.72 16.61
C ARG A 26 6.03 -5.38 17.40
N GLU A 27 6.07 -5.29 18.73
CA GLU A 27 5.06 -5.95 19.57
C GLU A 27 3.65 -5.39 19.32
N VAL A 28 3.54 -4.07 19.09
CA VAL A 28 2.27 -3.43 18.72
C VAL A 28 1.76 -3.93 17.37
N TRP A 29 2.61 -4.01 16.34
CA TRP A 29 2.21 -4.54 15.03
C TRP A 29 1.80 -6.01 15.09
N LEU A 30 2.56 -6.84 15.81
CA LEU A 30 2.25 -8.25 15.99
C LEU A 30 0.94 -8.46 16.75
N LEU A 31 0.68 -7.66 17.79
CA LEU A 31 -0.59 -7.68 18.53
C LEU A 31 -1.78 -7.34 17.63
N MET A 32 -1.58 -6.43 16.66
CA MET A 32 -2.59 -6.09 15.65
C MET A 32 -2.70 -7.11 14.51
N GLY A 33 -1.86 -8.15 14.49
CA GLY A 33 -1.83 -9.18 13.44
C GLY A 33 -1.21 -8.70 12.11
N ILE A 34 -0.45 -7.61 12.15
CA ILE A 34 0.19 -7.03 10.96
C ILE A 34 1.49 -7.79 10.67
N CYS A 35 1.74 -8.04 9.39
CA CYS A 35 2.90 -8.78 8.91
C CYS A 35 3.86 -7.86 8.15
N ASP A 36 5.08 -8.35 7.89
CA ASP A 36 6.08 -7.64 7.12
C ASP A 36 5.89 -7.85 5.61
N SER A 37 6.28 -6.87 4.80
CA SER A 37 6.17 -6.92 3.33
C SER A 37 7.33 -7.68 2.66
N SER A 38 7.88 -8.70 3.32
CA SER A 38 8.96 -9.54 2.79
C SER A 38 8.44 -10.61 1.84
N LYS A 39 9.29 -11.09 0.93
CA LYS A 39 8.92 -12.10 -0.08
C LYS A 39 8.51 -13.42 0.56
N GLU A 40 9.15 -13.74 1.69
CA GLU A 40 8.86 -14.91 2.52
C GLU A 40 7.44 -14.84 3.07
N THR A 41 6.99 -13.67 3.51
CA THR A 41 5.62 -13.47 3.99
C THR A 41 4.59 -13.56 2.86
N PHE A 42 4.86 -13.02 1.68
CA PHE A 42 4.02 -13.21 0.50
C PHE A 42 3.87 -14.71 0.19
N LYS A 43 4.99 -15.43 0.09
CA LYS A 43 4.98 -16.87 -0.16
C LYS A 43 4.17 -17.64 0.88
N ARG A 44 4.38 -17.35 2.17
CA ARG A 44 3.70 -18.03 3.29
C ARG A 44 2.20 -17.80 3.30
N ILE A 45 1.75 -16.59 3.00
CA ILE A 45 0.32 -16.25 3.02
C ILE A 45 -0.36 -16.80 1.77
N LEU A 46 0.22 -16.57 0.59
CA LEU A 46 -0.39 -17.01 -0.67
C LEU A 46 -0.34 -18.52 -0.85
N SER A 47 0.59 -19.24 -0.19
CA SER A 47 0.61 -20.71 -0.20
C SER A 47 -0.50 -21.37 0.61
N LYS A 48 -1.26 -20.62 1.42
CA LYS A 48 -2.38 -21.18 2.21
C LYS A 48 -3.56 -21.60 1.35
N GLY A 49 -3.61 -21.15 0.09
CA GLY A 49 -4.66 -21.47 -0.85
C GLY A 49 -5.78 -20.42 -0.90
N PRO A 50 -6.89 -20.73 -1.58
CA PRO A 50 -8.01 -19.82 -1.78
C PRO A 50 -8.57 -19.28 -0.46
N GLY A 51 -8.95 -18.00 -0.46
CA GLY A 51 -9.45 -17.30 0.73
C GLY A 51 -8.37 -16.53 1.51
N SER A 52 -7.08 -16.77 1.26
CA SER A 52 -6.01 -15.95 1.84
C SER A 52 -5.67 -14.75 0.95
N SER A 53 -5.72 -13.54 1.52
CA SER A 53 -5.44 -12.28 0.82
C SER A 53 -4.44 -11.42 1.59
N LEU A 54 -3.67 -10.62 0.87
CA LEU A 54 -2.74 -9.66 1.46
C LEU A 54 -3.06 -8.24 1.02
N ALA A 55 -3.07 -7.31 1.97
CA ALA A 55 -3.20 -5.88 1.72
C ALA A 55 -1.82 -5.23 1.82
N VAL A 56 -1.35 -4.69 0.70
CA VAL A 56 -0.07 -3.99 0.61
C VAL A 56 -0.35 -2.52 0.35
N VAL A 57 0.09 -1.67 1.27
CA VAL A 57 0.13 -0.23 1.00
C VAL A 57 1.30 0.02 0.06
N VAL A 58 0.99 0.23 -1.22
CA VAL A 58 2.01 0.48 -2.24
C VAL A 58 2.67 1.84 -2.03
N GLY A 59 2.00 2.77 -1.33
CA GLY A 59 2.52 4.08 -0.95
C GLY A 59 3.51 4.04 0.22
N GLY A 60 4.47 4.96 0.22
CA GLY A 60 5.58 5.00 1.16
C GLY A 60 5.53 6.23 2.06
N ALA A 61 6.39 6.27 3.08
CA ALA A 61 6.50 7.42 3.99
C ALA A 61 6.73 8.75 3.25
N ALA A 62 7.44 8.73 2.12
CA ALA A 62 7.67 9.94 1.32
C ALA A 62 6.38 10.53 0.71
N GLU A 63 5.38 9.70 0.41
CA GLU A 63 4.07 10.14 -0.10
C GLU A 63 3.22 10.70 1.04
N ALA A 64 3.22 10.02 2.20
CA ALA A 64 2.57 10.50 3.42
C ALA A 64 3.12 11.85 3.91
N LEU A 65 4.38 12.17 3.64
CA LEU A 65 4.97 13.48 3.97
C LEU A 65 4.55 14.61 3.04
N LYS A 66 4.12 14.29 1.82
CA LYS A 66 3.66 15.24 0.81
C LYS A 66 2.14 15.35 0.78
N SER A 67 1.42 14.57 1.59
CA SER A 67 -0.04 14.56 1.61
C SER A 67 -0.58 15.94 1.95
N SER A 68 -1.44 16.45 1.07
CA SER A 68 -2.27 17.63 1.32
C SER A 68 -3.73 17.18 1.32
N PRO A 69 -4.62 17.83 2.08
CA PRO A 69 -6.06 17.54 2.01
C PRO A 69 -6.56 17.56 0.56
N GLY A 70 -7.36 16.56 0.18
CA GLY A 70 -7.89 16.41 -1.18
C GLY A 70 -6.89 15.93 -2.25
N LYS A 71 -5.59 15.76 -1.94
CA LYS A 71 -4.59 15.32 -2.92
C LYS A 71 -4.11 13.89 -2.64
N ILE A 72 -4.20 13.01 -3.62
CA ILE A 72 -3.63 11.66 -3.56
C ILE A 72 -2.43 11.61 -4.50
N ASP A 73 -1.22 11.64 -3.92
CA ASP A 73 0.03 11.48 -4.66
C ASP A 73 0.56 10.06 -4.46
N LEU A 74 0.49 9.23 -5.51
CA LEU A 74 0.97 7.86 -5.49
C LEU A 74 2.26 7.73 -6.32
N THR A 75 3.29 7.14 -5.74
CA THR A 75 4.53 6.79 -6.48
C THR A 75 4.49 5.34 -6.92
N LEU A 76 3.73 5.04 -7.99
CA LEU A 76 3.53 3.67 -8.49
C LEU A 76 4.48 3.28 -9.61
N ASN A 77 4.92 4.20 -10.49
CA ASN A 77 5.63 3.80 -11.72
C ASN A 77 6.95 3.06 -11.43
N ALA A 78 7.63 3.44 -10.36
CA ALA A 78 8.86 2.79 -9.91
C ALA A 78 8.61 1.48 -9.11
N ARG A 79 7.39 1.25 -8.59
CA ARG A 79 7.09 0.20 -7.61
C ARG A 79 6.37 -0.99 -8.24
N LYS A 80 7.12 -1.81 -8.97
CA LYS A 80 6.59 -3.02 -9.64
C LYS A 80 6.72 -4.31 -8.82
N GLY A 81 7.21 -4.22 -7.58
CA GLY A 81 7.51 -5.39 -6.75
C GLY A 81 6.28 -6.23 -6.41
N PHE A 82 5.16 -5.59 -6.06
CA PHE A 82 3.91 -6.29 -5.74
C PHE A 82 3.36 -7.07 -6.96
N VAL A 83 3.48 -6.52 -8.17
CA VAL A 83 3.09 -7.18 -9.42
C VAL A 83 3.94 -8.43 -9.67
N ARG A 84 5.25 -8.36 -9.41
CA ARG A 84 6.13 -9.54 -9.54
C ARG A 84 5.73 -10.64 -8.56
N GLN A 85 5.44 -10.29 -7.31
CA GLN A 85 4.99 -11.28 -6.33
C GLN A 85 3.64 -11.89 -6.70
N ALA A 86 2.71 -11.08 -7.22
CA ALA A 86 1.43 -11.58 -7.73
C ALA A 86 1.62 -12.59 -8.87
N LEU A 87 2.48 -12.29 -9.85
CA LEU A 87 2.82 -13.20 -10.95
C LEU A 87 3.44 -14.52 -10.46
N LEU A 88 4.38 -14.45 -9.52
CA LEU A 88 5.07 -15.63 -8.99
C LEU A 88 4.15 -16.58 -8.20
N HIS A 89 3.10 -16.03 -7.61
CA HIS A 89 2.16 -16.77 -6.78
C HIS A 89 0.80 -16.97 -7.44
N SER A 90 0.65 -16.56 -8.71
CA SER A 90 -0.61 -16.62 -9.46
C SER A 90 -1.78 -15.98 -8.69
N ALA A 91 -1.50 -14.87 -8.02
CA ALA A 91 -2.47 -14.15 -7.21
C ALA A 91 -3.06 -12.96 -7.99
N SER A 92 -4.38 -12.83 -7.97
CA SER A 92 -5.08 -11.72 -8.61
C SER A 92 -4.79 -10.41 -7.88
N LEU A 93 -4.67 -9.31 -8.62
CA LEU A 93 -4.43 -7.98 -8.08
C LEU A 93 -5.72 -7.19 -8.02
N VAL A 94 -6.07 -6.64 -6.85
CA VAL A 94 -7.25 -5.78 -6.70
C VAL A 94 -6.77 -4.35 -6.43
N PRO A 95 -7.07 -3.37 -7.30
CA PRO A 95 -6.79 -1.97 -7.03
C PRO A 95 -7.72 -1.47 -5.93
N VAL A 96 -7.14 -0.78 -4.94
CA VAL A 96 -7.87 -0.27 -3.77
C VAL A 96 -7.51 1.19 -3.55
N ILE A 97 -8.53 2.02 -3.33
CA ILE A 97 -8.36 3.43 -2.97
C ILE A 97 -9.09 3.70 -1.66
N ALA A 98 -8.40 4.37 -0.73
CA ALA A 98 -8.97 4.88 0.50
C ALA A 98 -9.18 6.40 0.37
N PHE A 99 -10.44 6.82 0.23
CA PHE A 99 -10.82 8.24 0.22
C PHE A 99 -10.88 8.78 1.66
N GLY A 100 -10.40 10.01 1.84
CA GLY A 100 -10.37 10.70 3.14
C GLY A 100 -9.14 10.39 4.01
N GLU A 101 -8.19 9.56 3.56
CA GLU A 101 -6.96 9.26 4.31
C GLU A 101 -6.15 10.53 4.62
N THR A 102 -6.07 11.47 3.67
CA THR A 102 -5.35 12.73 3.81
C THR A 102 -6.02 13.74 4.75
N ASP A 103 -7.28 13.51 5.10
CA ASP A 103 -8.05 14.36 6.00
C ASP A 103 -7.91 13.94 7.47
N VAL A 104 -7.44 12.71 7.69
CA VAL A 104 -7.39 12.06 9.00
C VAL A 104 -6.17 12.48 9.81
N TYR A 105 -5.09 12.89 9.14
CA TYR A 105 -3.88 13.39 9.77
C TYR A 105 -3.50 14.75 9.21
N GLY A 106 -3.45 15.76 10.10
CA GLY A 106 -2.86 17.05 9.75
C GLY A 106 -1.34 16.93 9.70
N VAL A 107 -0.73 17.19 8.54
CA VAL A 107 0.73 17.31 8.44
C VAL A 107 1.15 18.62 9.12
N LEU A 108 1.89 18.53 10.23
CA LEU A 108 2.46 19.71 10.88
C LEU A 108 3.44 20.39 9.92
N GLN A 109 3.04 21.52 9.34
CA GLN A 109 3.89 22.30 8.43
C GLN A 109 4.95 23.14 9.15
N ASN A 110 5.32 22.80 10.38
CA ASN A 110 6.36 23.52 11.11
C ASN A 110 7.75 23.11 10.61
N GLN A 111 8.56 24.09 10.18
CA GLN A 111 9.89 23.85 9.60
C GLN A 111 10.84 23.08 10.52
N PHE A 112 10.69 23.23 11.85
CA PHE A 112 11.50 22.49 12.82
C PHE A 112 11.18 20.98 12.79
N PHE A 113 9.89 20.62 12.83
CA PHE A 113 9.45 19.23 12.78
C PHE A 113 9.76 18.58 11.44
N LYS A 114 9.63 19.32 10.32
CA LYS A 114 10.10 18.86 9.00
C LYS A 114 11.59 18.52 9.00
N LYS A 115 12.45 19.33 9.63
CA LYS A 115 13.89 19.05 9.73
C LYS A 115 14.18 17.81 10.57
N VAL A 116 13.51 17.64 11.71
CA VAL A 116 13.63 16.45 12.58
C VAL A 116 13.19 15.20 11.84
N GLN A 117 12.07 15.28 11.13
CA GLN A 117 11.49 14.18 10.36
C GLN A 117 12.36 13.76 9.17
N VAL A 118 12.91 14.71 8.41
CA VAL A 118 13.88 14.44 7.33
C VAL A 118 15.16 13.82 7.90
N ARG A 119 15.59 14.25 9.10
CA ARG A 119 16.78 13.69 9.76
C ARG A 119 16.54 12.26 10.26
N LEU A 120 15.38 11.99 10.85
CA LEU A 120 14.93 10.64 11.22
C LEU A 120 14.75 9.74 10.00
N GLN A 121 14.18 10.25 8.91
CA GLN A 121 14.04 9.53 7.65
C GLN A 121 15.41 9.12 7.08
N LYS A 122 16.41 10.02 7.15
CA LYS A 122 17.79 9.73 6.74
C LYS A 122 18.48 8.69 7.64
N TRP A 123 18.12 8.63 8.92
CA TRP A 123 18.76 7.74 9.88
C TRP A 123 18.12 6.35 9.94
N PHE A 124 16.78 6.28 9.85
CA PHE A 124 16.01 5.03 9.95
C PHE A 124 15.59 4.45 8.59
N GLY A 125 15.83 5.17 7.47
CA GLY A 125 15.40 4.76 6.12
C GLY A 125 13.88 4.81 5.89
N PHE A 126 13.11 5.16 6.91
CA PHE A 126 11.66 5.32 6.92
C PHE A 126 11.33 6.49 7.85
N ALA A 127 10.56 7.47 7.37
CA ALA A 127 10.04 8.52 8.24
C ALA A 127 8.84 7.95 8.98
N MET A 128 8.86 7.91 10.32
CA MET A 128 7.60 7.95 11.04
C MET A 128 7.00 9.33 10.80
N PRO A 129 5.82 9.43 10.16
CA PRO A 129 5.16 10.71 10.08
C PRO A 129 4.75 11.10 11.49
N LEU A 130 5.28 12.21 12.02
CA LEU A 130 4.73 12.83 13.22
C LEU A 130 3.44 13.52 12.79
N PHE A 131 2.36 12.75 12.74
CA PHE A 131 1.04 13.28 12.48
C PHE A 131 0.49 13.96 13.73
N HIS A 132 -0.25 15.05 13.55
CA HIS A 132 -1.08 15.59 14.62
C HIS A 132 -2.41 14.86 14.61
N GLY A 133 -2.64 14.09 15.65
CA GLY A 133 -3.89 13.44 15.99
C GLY A 133 -4.26 13.73 17.45
N ARG A 134 -5.17 12.94 18.03
CA ARG A 134 -5.58 13.06 19.43
C ARG A 134 -4.61 12.31 20.35
N GLY A 135 -4.32 12.87 21.52
CA GLY A 135 -3.60 12.17 22.59
C GLY A 135 -4.53 11.26 23.39
N ILE A 136 -3.96 10.26 24.06
CA ILE A 136 -4.69 9.45 25.06
C ILE A 136 -5.10 10.30 26.29
N PHE A 137 -4.41 11.43 26.54
CA PHE A 137 -4.64 12.30 27.70
C PHE A 137 -4.79 13.81 27.41
N ASN A 138 -4.59 14.30 26.17
CA ASN A 138 -4.80 15.72 25.87
C ASN A 138 -5.12 15.97 24.38
N TYR A 139 -5.97 16.95 24.10
CA TYR A 139 -6.62 17.17 22.80
C TYR A 139 -5.71 17.78 21.71
N ASN A 140 -4.50 18.21 22.07
CA ASN A 140 -3.61 19.00 21.20
C ASN A 140 -2.29 18.30 20.82
N PHE A 141 -2.10 17.01 21.12
CA PHE A 141 -0.93 16.25 20.64
C PHE A 141 -1.14 14.74 20.78
N GLY A 142 -1.12 13.97 19.69
CA GLY A 142 -1.10 12.51 19.77
C GLY A 142 -1.15 11.77 18.43
N LEU A 143 -1.08 10.43 18.52
CA LEU A 143 -0.99 9.51 17.38
C LEU A 143 -2.37 9.07 16.84
N ILE A 144 -3.47 9.47 17.49
CA ILE A 144 -4.79 8.96 17.17
C ILE A 144 -5.40 9.77 16.03
N PRO A 145 -5.82 9.14 14.92
CA PRO A 145 -6.40 9.83 13.78
C PRO A 145 -7.59 10.75 14.15
N HIS A 146 -7.77 11.86 13.44
CA HIS A 146 -9.01 12.64 13.56
C HIS A 146 -10.21 11.77 13.17
N ARG A 147 -11.35 11.97 13.85
CA ARG A 147 -12.61 11.26 13.54
C ARG A 147 -13.21 11.80 12.24
N ARG A 148 -12.62 11.41 11.11
CA ARG A 148 -13.14 11.65 9.77
C ARG A 148 -13.39 10.31 9.08
N PRO A 149 -14.47 10.20 8.28
CA PRO A 149 -14.78 8.95 7.59
C PRO A 149 -13.67 8.63 6.57
N ILE A 150 -13.18 7.39 6.60
CA ILE A 150 -12.36 6.82 5.53
C ILE A 150 -13.25 5.88 4.76
N THR A 151 -13.40 6.11 3.45
CA THR A 151 -14.16 5.22 2.58
C THR A 151 -13.21 4.45 1.69
N VAL A 152 -13.18 3.13 1.85
CA VAL A 152 -12.36 2.24 1.01
C VAL A 152 -13.21 1.75 -0.15
N VAL A 153 -12.74 1.99 -1.37
CA VAL A 153 -13.35 1.52 -2.60
C VAL A 153 -12.43 0.47 -3.23
N LEU A 154 -13.00 -0.68 -3.56
CA LEU A 154 -12.32 -1.79 -4.22
C LEU A 154 -12.68 -1.77 -5.70
N GLY A 155 -11.67 -1.86 -6.57
CA GLY A 155 -11.88 -2.03 -8.00
C GLY A 155 -11.99 -3.49 -8.42
N ARG A 156 -11.98 -3.73 -9.72
CA ARG A 156 -12.09 -5.07 -10.30
C ARG A 156 -10.80 -5.87 -10.08
N ALA A 157 -10.94 -7.16 -9.81
CA ALA A 157 -9.80 -8.07 -9.75
C ALA A 157 -9.13 -8.21 -11.13
N ILE A 158 -7.81 -8.03 -11.16
CA ILE A 158 -6.96 -8.18 -12.34
C ILE A 158 -6.28 -9.54 -12.23
N GLU A 159 -6.70 -10.45 -13.10
CA GLU A 159 -6.07 -11.76 -13.21
C GLU A 159 -4.67 -11.66 -13.83
N VAL A 160 -3.73 -12.38 -13.25
CA VAL A 160 -2.34 -12.42 -13.71
C VAL A 160 -2.10 -13.69 -14.52
N PRO A 161 -1.30 -13.64 -15.60
CA PRO A 161 -0.93 -14.84 -16.33
C PRO A 161 -0.13 -15.80 -15.44
N THR A 162 -0.45 -17.09 -15.53
CA THR A 162 0.26 -18.17 -14.84
C THR A 162 1.45 -18.69 -15.65
N ASN A 163 1.32 -18.65 -16.98
CA ASN A 163 2.29 -19.15 -17.94
C ASN A 163 2.83 -18.01 -18.82
N ASP A 164 4.03 -18.22 -19.35
CA ASP A 164 4.64 -17.37 -20.37
C ASP A 164 4.05 -17.63 -21.78
N SER A 165 4.63 -17.01 -22.80
CA SER A 165 4.23 -17.24 -24.21
C SER A 165 4.52 -18.64 -24.74
N GLU A 166 5.43 -19.38 -24.10
CA GLU A 166 5.82 -20.76 -24.47
C GLU A 166 5.02 -21.83 -23.70
N GLY A 167 4.14 -21.43 -22.76
CA GLY A 167 3.35 -22.32 -21.91
C GLY A 167 4.05 -22.80 -20.63
N ASN A 168 5.25 -22.30 -20.32
CA ASN A 168 5.97 -22.62 -19.10
C ASN A 168 5.45 -21.79 -17.91
N PRO A 169 5.32 -22.37 -16.71
CA PRO A 169 4.89 -21.64 -15.52
C PRO A 169 5.85 -20.52 -15.12
N ILE A 170 5.35 -19.30 -14.98
CA ILE A 170 6.14 -18.12 -14.56
C ILE A 170 6.75 -18.34 -13.17
N ALA A 171 6.02 -19.00 -12.28
CA ALA A 171 6.48 -19.35 -10.93
C ALA A 171 7.79 -20.17 -10.95
N ALA A 172 7.97 -21.05 -11.94
CA ALA A 172 9.16 -21.90 -12.05
C ALA A 172 10.40 -21.13 -12.54
N LYS A 173 10.22 -20.08 -13.34
CA LYS A 173 11.32 -19.22 -13.81
C LYS A 173 11.86 -18.28 -12.73
N GLY A 174 11.03 -17.99 -11.73
CA GLY A 174 11.39 -17.18 -10.57
C GLY A 174 11.49 -15.68 -10.85
N GLU A 175 11.71 -14.90 -9.79
CA GLU A 175 11.67 -13.43 -9.85
C GLU A 175 12.77 -12.84 -10.73
N ARG A 176 13.94 -13.49 -10.78
CA ARG A 176 15.09 -13.02 -11.56
C ARG A 176 14.72 -12.92 -13.03
N TRP A 177 13.98 -13.89 -13.56
CA TRP A 177 13.48 -13.86 -14.93
C TRP A 177 12.54 -12.68 -15.18
N LEU A 178 11.64 -12.35 -14.23
CA LEU A 178 10.74 -11.18 -14.34
C LEU A 178 11.46 -9.82 -14.34
N VAL A 179 12.72 -9.78 -13.91
CA VAL A 179 13.53 -8.56 -13.85
C VAL A 179 14.50 -8.47 -15.02
N GLU A 180 15.12 -9.58 -15.40
CA GLU A 180 16.21 -9.61 -16.39
C GLU A 180 15.71 -9.89 -17.81
N SER A 181 14.67 -10.71 -17.98
CA SER A 181 14.17 -11.07 -19.32
C SER A 181 13.31 -9.97 -19.93
N ASP A 182 13.36 -9.83 -21.26
CA ASP A 182 12.53 -8.86 -21.98
C ASP A 182 11.04 -9.20 -21.87
N GLU A 183 10.69 -10.48 -22.02
CA GLU A 183 9.32 -10.97 -21.90
C GLU A 183 8.78 -10.76 -20.48
N GLY A 184 9.52 -11.18 -19.45
CA GLY A 184 9.09 -11.01 -18.06
C GLY A 184 8.90 -9.54 -17.68
N ARG A 185 9.80 -8.66 -18.13
CA ARG A 185 9.65 -7.21 -17.96
C ARG A 185 8.42 -6.66 -18.67
N ALA A 186 8.12 -7.14 -19.88
CA ALA A 186 6.94 -6.73 -20.65
C ALA A 186 5.64 -7.17 -19.95
N ILE A 187 5.57 -8.39 -19.44
CA ILE A 187 4.41 -8.89 -18.68
C ILE A 187 4.18 -8.05 -17.42
N VAL A 188 5.24 -7.82 -16.63
CA VAL A 188 5.15 -6.98 -15.42
C VAL A 188 4.70 -5.57 -15.77
N ALA A 189 5.25 -4.98 -16.83
CA ALA A 189 4.86 -3.64 -17.26
C ALA A 189 3.40 -3.57 -17.72
N LYS A 190 2.92 -4.58 -18.45
CA LYS A 190 1.52 -4.68 -18.92
C LYS A 190 0.54 -4.75 -17.75
N ILE A 191 0.76 -5.67 -16.81
CA ILE A 191 -0.12 -5.83 -15.64
C ILE A 191 -0.05 -4.59 -14.75
N HIS A 192 1.13 -4.01 -14.56
CA HIS A 192 1.27 -2.78 -13.80
C HIS A 192 0.52 -1.61 -14.47
N ALA A 193 0.60 -1.47 -15.78
CA ALA A 193 -0.12 -0.44 -16.52
C ALA A 193 -1.63 -0.61 -16.39
N GLN A 194 -2.12 -1.86 -16.51
CA GLN A 194 -3.53 -2.19 -16.28
C GLN A 194 -3.97 -1.84 -14.86
N TYR A 195 -3.16 -2.17 -13.85
CA TYR A 195 -3.44 -1.83 -12.46
C TYR A 195 -3.53 -0.32 -12.24
N VAL A 196 -2.60 0.45 -12.80
CA VAL A 196 -2.61 1.92 -12.70
C VAL A 196 -3.83 2.52 -13.40
N GLU A 197 -4.21 1.99 -14.54
CA GLU A 197 -5.36 2.46 -15.31
C GLU A 197 -6.67 2.18 -14.56
N GLU A 198 -6.87 0.96 -14.06
CA GLU A 198 -8.03 0.62 -13.24
C GLU A 198 -8.10 1.47 -11.96
N LEU A 199 -6.95 1.77 -11.34
CA LEU A 199 -6.90 2.64 -10.17
C LEU A 199 -7.28 4.09 -10.53
N ARG A 200 -6.88 4.60 -11.69
CA ARG A 200 -7.30 5.93 -12.18
C ARG A 200 -8.79 5.98 -12.45
N GLN A 201 -9.34 4.97 -13.12
CA GLN A 201 -10.77 4.87 -13.37
C GLN A 201 -11.56 4.82 -12.08
N LEU A 202 -11.13 3.98 -11.13
CA LEU A 202 -11.74 3.90 -9.80
C LEU A 202 -11.73 5.23 -9.06
N TYR A 203 -10.65 6.00 -9.20
CA TYR A 203 -10.55 7.35 -8.65
C TYR A 203 -11.54 8.30 -9.33
N ASP A 204 -11.54 8.35 -10.66
CA ASP A 204 -12.35 9.29 -11.43
C ASP A 204 -13.86 9.06 -11.26
N GLU A 205 -14.29 7.81 -11.13
CA GLU A 205 -15.69 7.44 -10.86
C GLU A 205 -16.17 7.88 -9.47
N ASN A 206 -15.25 7.98 -8.50
CA ASN A 206 -15.59 8.18 -7.09
C ASN A 206 -15.17 9.55 -6.53
N LYS A 207 -14.27 10.29 -7.20
CA LYS A 207 -13.73 11.57 -6.72
C LYS A 207 -14.82 12.61 -6.47
N GLU A 208 -15.81 12.71 -7.35
CA GLU A 208 -16.91 13.68 -7.19
C GLU A 208 -17.77 13.36 -5.96
N LYS A 209 -17.92 12.07 -5.63
CA LYS A 209 -18.72 11.63 -4.49
C LYS A 209 -18.02 11.92 -3.16
N PHE A 210 -16.71 11.69 -3.09
CA PHE A 210 -15.97 11.75 -1.82
C PHE A 210 -15.14 13.03 -1.63
N TYR A 211 -14.81 13.72 -2.70
CA TYR A 211 -14.04 14.97 -2.69
C TYR A 211 -14.80 16.16 -3.31
N SER A 212 -16.14 16.13 -3.34
CA SER A 212 -16.99 17.24 -3.81
C SER A 212 -16.65 18.62 -3.22
N HIS A 213 -15.99 18.64 -2.06
CA HIS A 213 -15.62 19.84 -1.31
C HIS A 213 -14.18 20.33 -1.57
N CYS A 214 -13.41 19.68 -2.45
CA CYS A 214 -12.05 20.09 -2.79
C CYS A 214 -11.64 19.70 -4.22
N ASN A 215 -10.70 20.43 -4.82
CA ASN A 215 -10.12 20.06 -6.12
C ASN A 215 -9.23 18.82 -5.95
N ALA A 216 -9.86 17.66 -6.10
CA ALA A 216 -9.22 16.38 -5.92
C ALA A 216 -8.28 16.07 -7.10
N THR A 217 -7.04 15.69 -6.81
CA THR A 217 -6.11 15.24 -7.85
C THR A 217 -5.44 13.92 -7.46
N LEU A 218 -5.36 13.01 -8.44
CA LEU A 218 -4.57 11.79 -8.37
C LEU A 218 -3.32 11.98 -9.23
N SER A 219 -2.14 12.02 -8.62
CA SER A 219 -0.88 11.99 -9.36
C SER A 219 -0.25 10.60 -9.24
N VAL A 220 0.07 9.99 -10.38
CA VAL A 220 0.78 8.70 -10.43
C VAL A 220 2.16 8.96 -11.01
N THR A 221 3.18 8.95 -10.14
CA THR A 221 4.58 9.21 -10.51
C THR A 221 5.46 7.98 -10.43
#